data_AF-A0A925D9I5-F1
#
_entry.id   AF-A0A925D9I5-F1
#
_cell.length_a   1.000
_cell.length_b   1.000
_cell.length_c   1.000
_cell.angle_alpha   90.00
_cell.angle_beta   90.00
_cell.angle_gamma   90.00
#
_symmetry.space_group_name_H-M   'P 1'
#
loop_
_entity.id
_entity.type
_entity.pdbx_description
1 polymer ?
#
loop_
_entity_poly.entity_id
_entity_poly.type
_entity_poly.pdbx_seq_one_letter_code
_entity_poly.pdbx_strand_id
1 'polypeptide(L)' 'MGSKEDTKINLQITNKLAGRGITNPCKVTVSSTKGDVTLSGTVQHPHQRKAAEQAATGITGVRRVNNQLVVKVEKRI' A
#
# COMPACT_ATOMS: atom_id res chain seq x y z
N MET A 1 5.84 -17.56 14.95
CA MET A 1 6.06 -16.09 14.97
C MET A 1 6.24 -15.63 13.53
N GLY A 2 5.58 -14.53 13.15
CA GLY A 2 5.47 -14.04 11.76
C GLY A 2 6.80 -14.10 11.00
N SER A 3 6.76 -14.84 9.91
CA SER A 3 7.87 -15.13 9.01
C SER A 3 8.52 -13.84 8.52
N LYS A 4 9.85 -13.83 8.42
CA LYS A 4 10.65 -12.70 7.90
C LYS A 4 10.14 -12.15 6.54
N GLU A 5 9.38 -12.98 5.82
CA GLU A 5 8.64 -12.63 4.60
C GLU A 5 7.70 -11.44 4.78
N ASP A 6 6.87 -11.43 5.83
CA ASP A 6 5.85 -10.41 6.04
C ASP A 6 6.51 -9.02 6.24
N THR A 7 7.55 -8.97 7.07
CA THR A 7 8.34 -7.75 7.28
C THR A 7 8.98 -7.27 5.98
N LYS A 8 9.49 -8.18 5.15
CA LYS A 8 10.13 -7.86 3.87
C LYS A 8 9.12 -7.33 2.86
N ILE A 9 7.94 -7.95 2.77
CA ILE A 9 6.82 -7.48 1.96
C ILE A 9 6.44 -6.05 2.38
N ASN A 10 6.21 -5.83 3.68
CA ASN A 10 5.83 -4.51 4.19
C ASN A 10 6.89 -3.44 3.87
N LEU A 11 8.17 -3.78 4.05
CA LEU A 11 9.28 -2.89 3.73
C LEU A 11 9.33 -2.57 2.22
N GLN A 12 9.18 -3.57 1.36
CA GLN A 12 9.20 -3.37 -0.09
C GLN A 12 8.04 -2.49 -0.58
N ILE A 13 6.85 -2.69 -0.03
CA ILE A 13 5.69 -1.83 -0.33
C ILE A 13 6.00 -0.41 0.09
N THR A 14 6.42 -0.22 1.35
CA THR A 14 6.73 1.10 1.90
C THR A 14 7.79 1.82 1.07
N ASN A 15 8.84 1.11 0.64
CA ASN A 15 9.89 1.70 -0.19
C ASN A 15 9.39 2.07 -1.60
N LYS A 16 8.55 1.24 -2.23
CA LYS A 16 7.91 1.57 -3.52
C LYS A 16 6.95 2.77 -3.41
N LEU A 17 6.23 2.88 -2.30
CA LEU A 17 5.34 4.01 -2.03
C LEU A 17 6.15 5.31 -1.84
N ALA A 18 7.24 5.24 -1.08
CA ALA A 18 8.16 6.37 -0.89
C ALA A 18 8.76 6.85 -2.22
N GLY A 19 9.26 5.93 -3.05
CA GLY A 19 9.80 6.26 -4.37
C GLY A 19 8.79 6.87 -5.35
N ARG A 20 7.48 6.69 -5.10
CA ARG A 20 6.39 7.31 -5.90
C ARG A 20 5.86 8.62 -5.31
N GLY A 21 6.46 9.15 -4.24
CA GLY A 21 5.97 10.35 -3.55
C GLY A 21 4.62 10.13 -2.85
N ILE A 22 4.30 8.88 -2.50
CA ILE A 22 3.09 8.49 -1.75
C ILE A 22 3.43 8.46 -0.24
N THR A 23 4.28 9.37 0.22
CA THR A 23 4.69 9.49 1.62
C THR A 23 4.51 10.92 2.09
N ASN A 24 3.67 11.07 3.13
CA ASN A 24 3.22 12.30 3.80
C ASN A 24 2.68 13.43 2.90
N PRO A 25 1.43 13.89 3.12
CA PRO A 25 0.55 13.74 4.30
C PRO A 25 -0.34 12.48 4.29
N CYS A 26 -0.10 11.54 3.38
CA CYS A 26 -0.77 10.25 3.32
C CYS A 26 -0.50 9.40 4.57
N LYS A 27 -1.46 9.29 5.50
CA LYS A 27 -1.46 8.22 6.52
C LYS A 27 -1.85 6.91 5.83
N VAL A 28 -0.87 6.23 5.24
CA VAL A 28 -1.03 4.92 4.62
C VAL A 28 -0.33 3.88 5.49
N THR A 29 -1.10 2.93 5.96
CA THR A 29 -0.66 1.78 6.74
C THR A 29 -0.68 0.54 5.86
N VAL A 30 0.41 -0.22 5.89
CA VAL A 30 0.55 -1.46 5.14
C VAL A 30 0.69 -2.59 6.15
N SER A 31 -0.11 -3.63 5.99
CA SER A 31 -0.05 -4.84 6.80
C SER A 31 -0.04 -6.05 5.89
N SER A 32 0.92 -6.95 6.07
CA SER A 32 0.96 -8.22 5.35
C SER A 32 0.86 -9.38 6.32
N THR A 33 0.09 -10.39 5.99
CA THR A 33 -0.08 -11.58 6.82
C THR A 33 -0.20 -12.80 5.93
N LYS A 34 0.81 -13.69 5.95
CA LYS A 34 0.81 -14.95 5.17
C LYS A 34 0.58 -14.75 3.66
N GLY A 35 1.04 -13.63 3.11
CA GLY A 35 0.87 -13.27 1.71
C GLY A 35 -0.43 -12.49 1.39
N ASP A 36 -1.32 -12.29 2.35
CA ASP A 36 -2.42 -11.34 2.24
C ASP A 36 -1.94 -9.96 2.65
N VAL A 37 -1.91 -9.02 1.71
CA VAL A 37 -1.50 -7.63 1.95
C VAL A 37 -2.75 -6.77 2.08
N THR A 38 -2.82 -5.95 3.12
CA THR A 38 -3.87 -4.96 3.35
C THR A 38 -3.24 -3.57 3.36
N LEU A 39 -3.78 -2.70 2.52
CA LEU A 39 -3.41 -1.29 2.39
C LEU A 39 -4.57 -0.46 2.93
N SER A 40 -4.37 0.22 4.05
CA SER A 40 -5.42 1.03 4.69
C SER A 40 -4.92 2.43 4.95
N GLY A 41 -5.78 3.44 4.83
CA GLY A 41 -5.35 4.81 5.02
C GLY A 41 -6.06 5.80 4.11
N THR A 42 -5.50 6.99 4.01
CA THR A 42 -6.06 8.06 3.18
C THR A 42 -5.03 8.56 2.18
N VAL A 43 -5.42 8.61 0.91
CA VAL A 43 -4.61 9.15 -0.18
C VAL A 43 -5.21 10.41 -0.78
N GLN A 44 -4.37 11.30 -1.30
CA GLN A 44 -4.86 12.54 -1.92
C GLN A 44 -5.41 12.29 -3.32
N HIS A 45 -4.88 11.28 -4.02
CA HIS A 45 -5.25 11.05 -5.41
C HIS A 45 -5.58 9.59 -5.71
N PRO A 46 -6.49 9.32 -6.66
CA PRO A 46 -6.85 7.95 -7.04
C PRO A 46 -5.68 7.21 -7.72
N HIS A 47 -4.78 7.93 -8.39
CA HIS A 47 -3.58 7.31 -8.97
C HIS A 47 -2.64 6.75 -7.89
N GLN A 48 -2.58 7.36 -6.70
CA GLN A 48 -1.79 6.86 -5.57
C GLN A 48 -2.37 5.55 -5.04
N ARG A 49 -3.71 5.48 -4.93
CA ARG A 49 -4.41 4.25 -4.54
C ARG A 49 -4.10 3.09 -5.50
N LYS A 50 -4.16 3.35 -6.80
CA LYS A 50 -3.88 2.34 -7.84
C LYS A 50 -2.39 1.96 -7.86
N ALA A 51 -1.51 2.94 -7.67
CA ALA A 51 -0.07 2.73 -7.55
C ALA A 51 0.30 1.84 -6.35
N ALA A 52 -0.36 2.05 -5.20
CA ALA A 52 -0.14 1.25 -4.00
C ALA A 52 -0.55 -0.21 -4.21
N GLU A 53 -1.71 -0.43 -4.82
CA GLU A 53 -2.19 -1.76 -5.18
C GLU A 53 -1.20 -2.47 -6.11
N GLN A 54 -0.76 -1.79 -7.17
CA GLN A 54 0.22 -2.34 -8.10
C GLN A 54 1.59 -2.62 -7.45
N ALA A 55 2.01 -1.75 -6.54
CA ALA A 55 3.24 -1.94 -5.78
C ALA A 55 3.14 -3.19 -4.91
N ALA A 56 2.00 -3.43 -4.26
CA ALA A 56 1.75 -4.61 -3.46
C ALA A 56 1.65 -5.88 -4.31
N THR A 57 0.88 -5.88 -5.41
CA THR A 57 0.77 -7.06 -6.29
C THR A 57 2.08 -7.43 -6.97
N GLY A 58 2.99 -6.47 -7.15
CA GLY A 58 4.29 -6.71 -7.78
C GLY A 58 5.33 -7.34 -6.87
N ILE A 59 4.99 -7.66 -5.61
CA ILE A 59 5.93 -8.24 -4.64
C ILE A 59 5.79 -9.76 -4.62
N THR A 60 6.93 -10.44 -4.72
CA THR A 60 7.02 -11.88 -4.58
C THR A 60 6.56 -12.32 -3.19
N GLY A 61 5.60 -13.24 -3.13
CA GLY A 61 4.98 -13.71 -1.88
C GLY A 61 3.60 -13.11 -1.60
N VAL A 62 3.15 -12.13 -2.39
CA VAL A 62 1.80 -11.57 -2.29
C VAL A 62 0.81 -12.46 -3.04
N ARG A 63 -0.17 -12.96 -2.31
CA ARG A 63 -1.25 -13.83 -2.81
C ARG A 63 -2.55 -13.06 -3.02
N ARG A 64 -2.81 -12.08 -2.16
CA ARG A 64 -3.97 -11.18 -2.23
C ARG A 64 -3.58 -9.78 -1.80
N VAL A 65 -4.21 -8.79 -2.43
CA VAL A 65 -4.06 -7.37 -2.08
C VAL A 65 -5.43 -6.79 -1.79
N ASN A 66 -5.60 -6.28 -0.58
CA ASN A 66 -6.82 -5.69 -0.09
C ASN A 66 -6.62 -4.17 0.01
N ASN A 67 -7.14 -3.45 -0.98
CA ASN A 67 -6.94 -2.02 -1.11
C ASN A 67 -8.08 -1.21 -0.46
N GLN A 68 -7.90 -0.92 0.83
CA GLN A 68 -8.79 -0.10 1.67
C GLN A 68 -8.35 1.37 1.75
N LEU A 69 -7.57 1.85 0.78
CA LEU A 69 -7.16 3.25 0.72
C LEU A 69 -8.35 4.12 0.32
N VAL A 70 -8.66 5.09 1.17
CA VAL A 70 -9.68 6.10 0.91
C VAL A 70 -9.05 7.27 0.17
N VAL A 71 -9.53 7.57 -1.03
CA VAL A 71 -9.08 8.74 -1.77
C VAL A 71 -9.85 9.95 -1.22
N LYS A 72 -9.14 10.94 -0.68
CA LYS A 72 -9.64 12.31 -0.52
C LYS A 72 -9.86 12.87 -1.92
N VAL A 73 -10.97 12.49 -2.55
CA VAL A 73 -11.48 13.21 -3.70
C VAL A 73 -11.88 14.58 -3.17
N GLU A 74 -10.97 15.55 -3.24
CA GLU A 74 -11.40 16.94 -3.31
C GLU A 74 -12.09 17.09 -4.66
N LYS A 75 -13.40 16.93 -4.59
CA LYS A 75 -14.32 17.16 -5.69
C LYS A 75 -14.06 18.62 -6.12
N ARG A 76 -13.34 18.83 -7.23
CA ARG A 76 -13.45 20.08 -7.97
C ARG A 76 -14.88 20.09 -8.52
N ILE A 77 -15.77 20.73 -7.77
CA ILE A 77 -17.03 21.25 -8.29
C ILE A 77 -16.75 22.55 -9.04
#